data_AF-A0A7C9ARQ0-F1
#
_entry.id   AF-A0A7C9ARQ0-F1
#
_cell.length_a   1.000
_cell.length_b   1.000
_cell.length_c   1.000
_cell.angle_alpha   90.00
_cell.angle_beta   90.00
_cell.angle_gamma   90.00
#
_symmetry.space_group_name_H-M   'P 1'
#
loop_
_entity.id
_entity.type
_entity.pdbx_description
1 polymer ?
#
loop_
_entity_poly.entity_id
_entity_poly.type
_entity_poly.pdbx_seq_one_letter_code
_entity_poly.pdbx_strand_id
1 'polypeptide(L)'
;LPHTNQFRFLDKAAIITPEDQVKPDGSAANPWKLCTMQQVEEVKCVTRVIPIWASGIIYHPIVQMHTYVVFQALQSNRHFGKSNFQIPASSYIVFLMITFTLWIPIYDRILVPFLEKVTRKEGGITILQRMGIGIGLSLLTM
;
A
#
# COMPACT_ATOMS: atom_id res chain seq x y z
N LEU A 1 -21.19 10.32 -2.40
CA LEU A 1 -20.18 11.09 -1.64
C LEU A 1 -20.61 12.55 -1.57
N PRO A 2 -20.34 13.28 -0.47
CA PRO A 2 -20.61 14.72 -0.41
C PRO A 2 -19.66 15.48 -1.36
N HIS A 3 -20.16 16.56 -1.96
CA HIS A 3 -19.36 17.40 -2.87
C HIS A 3 -18.14 18.00 -2.16
N THR A 4 -16.99 17.96 -2.82
CA THR A 4 -15.72 18.49 -2.28
C THR A 4 -15.14 19.57 -3.18
N ASN A 5 -14.67 20.67 -2.57
CA ASN A 5 -14.00 21.78 -3.27
C ASN A 5 -12.57 21.48 -3.76
N GLN A 6 -11.97 20.35 -3.36
CA GLN A 6 -10.66 19.91 -3.85
C GLN A 6 -10.77 19.35 -5.28
N PHE A 7 -9.75 19.59 -6.10
CA PHE A 7 -9.72 19.19 -7.52
C PHE A 7 -10.91 19.68 -8.34
N ARG A 8 -11.35 20.94 -8.12
CA ARG A 8 -12.50 21.58 -8.79
C ARG A 8 -12.42 21.56 -10.32
N PHE A 9 -11.24 21.37 -10.91
CA PHE A 9 -11.11 21.23 -12.37
C PHE A 9 -11.80 19.95 -12.90
N LEU A 10 -11.91 18.89 -12.08
CA LEU A 10 -12.63 17.66 -12.44
C LEU A 10 -14.14 17.87 -12.49
N ASP A 11 -14.67 18.87 -11.77
CA ASP A 11 -16.10 19.22 -11.80
C ASP A 11 -16.57 19.67 -13.18
N LYS A 12 -15.64 20.12 -14.03
CA LYS A 12 -15.95 20.50 -15.42
C LYS A 12 -16.52 19.34 -16.23
N ALA A 13 -16.18 18.10 -15.90
CA ALA A 13 -16.70 16.91 -16.58
C ALA A 13 -18.18 16.64 -16.28
N ALA A 14 -18.75 17.29 -15.26
CA ALA A 14 -20.16 17.18 -14.88
C ALA A 14 -20.99 18.44 -15.21
N ILE A 15 -20.42 19.40 -15.94
CA ILE A 15 -21.12 20.61 -16.38
C ILE A 15 -21.84 20.29 -17.70
N ILE A 16 -23.13 20.59 -17.76
CA ILE A 16 -23.94 20.38 -18.97
C ILE A 16 -23.63 21.48 -19.98
N THR A 17 -23.23 21.08 -21.19
CA THR A 17 -23.04 21.97 -22.34
C THR A 17 -24.22 21.87 -23.32
N PRO A 18 -24.53 22.89 -24.14
CA PRO A 18 -25.65 22.85 -25.09
C PRO A 18 -25.54 21.74 -26.14
N GLU A 19 -24.32 21.28 -26.38
CA GLU A 19 -23.93 20.22 -27.30
C GLU A 19 -24.17 18.81 -26.73
N ASP A 20 -24.57 18.69 -25.46
CA ASP A 20 -24.71 17.42 -24.76
C ASP A 20 -26.15 16.91 -24.80
N GLN A 21 -26.29 15.68 -25.27
CA GLN A 21 -27.57 15.00 -25.28
C GLN A 21 -27.77 14.32 -23.93
N VAL A 22 -28.88 14.65 -23.28
CA VAL A 22 -29.32 14.00 -22.03
C VAL A 22 -30.50 13.11 -22.37
N LYS A 23 -30.46 11.87 -21.91
CA LYS A 23 -31.55 10.91 -22.07
C LYS A 23 -32.79 11.37 -21.26
N PRO A 24 -33.99 10.88 -21.58
CA PRO A 24 -35.21 11.23 -20.85
C PRO A 24 -35.21 10.82 -19.37
N ASP A 25 -34.27 9.97 -18.95
CA ASP A 25 -34.03 9.58 -17.56
C ASP A 25 -33.10 10.54 -16.79
N GLY A 26 -32.63 11.61 -17.44
CA GLY A 26 -31.68 12.58 -16.86
C GLY A 26 -30.22 12.13 -16.89
N SER A 27 -29.90 10.97 -17.47
CA SER A 27 -28.54 10.47 -17.62
C SER A 27 -27.88 10.96 -18.90
N ALA A 28 -26.54 11.01 -18.92
CA ALA A 28 -25.79 11.40 -20.11
C ALA A 28 -26.01 10.39 -21.26
N ALA A 29 -26.30 10.87 -22.47
CA ALA A 29 -26.35 10.02 -23.66
C ALA A 29 -24.96 9.47 -24.01
N ASN A 30 -23.90 10.25 -23.78
CA ASN A 30 -22.51 9.82 -23.92
C ASN A 30 -21.73 10.00 -22.59
N PRO A 31 -21.44 8.91 -21.86
CA PRO A 31 -20.70 8.94 -20.59
C PRO A 31 -19.27 9.47 -20.69
N TRP A 32 -18.68 9.51 -21.89
CA TRP A 32 -17.32 10.04 -22.11
C TRP A 32 -17.28 11.55 -22.28
N LYS A 33 -18.43 12.18 -22.55
CA LYS A 33 -18.56 13.63 -22.76
C LYS A 33 -19.19 14.33 -21.55
N LEU A 34 -20.14 13.66 -20.89
CA LEU A 34 -20.81 14.16 -19.69
C LEU A 34 -20.81 13.07 -18.61
N CYS A 35 -20.17 13.35 -17.48
CA CYS A 35 -20.11 12.49 -16.32
C CYS A 35 -21.09 12.94 -15.25
N THR A 36 -21.57 12.02 -14.42
CA THR A 36 -22.37 12.37 -13.24
C THR A 36 -21.49 12.97 -12.14
N MET A 37 -22.05 13.84 -11.30
CA MET A 37 -21.33 14.40 -10.13
C MET A 37 -20.78 13.30 -9.19
N GLN A 38 -21.48 12.16 -9.10
CA GLN A 38 -21.00 11.03 -8.31
C GLN A 38 -19.71 10.42 -8.89
N GLN A 39 -19.65 10.19 -10.20
CA GLN A 39 -18.44 9.67 -10.85
C GLN A 39 -17.26 10.63 -10.69
N VAL A 40 -17.50 11.94 -10.77
CA VAL A 40 -16.45 12.94 -10.54
C VAL A 40 -15.92 12.85 -9.11
N GLU A 41 -16.79 12.73 -8.09
CA GLU A 41 -16.35 12.59 -6.70
C GLU A 41 -15.63 11.26 -6.43
N GLU A 42 -16.01 10.17 -7.09
CA GLU A 42 -15.29 8.90 -7.03
C GLU A 42 -13.88 9.03 -7.60
N VAL A 43 -13.72 9.71 -8.74
CA VAL A 43 -12.38 9.99 -9.33
C VAL A 43 -11.56 10.87 -8.39
N LYS A 44 -12.15 11.94 -7.83
CA LYS A 44 -11.47 12.79 -6.83
C LYS A 44 -10.98 11.97 -5.63
N CYS A 45 -11.73 10.97 -5.19
CA CYS A 45 -11.32 10.08 -4.11
C CYS A 45 -10.09 9.27 -4.52
N VAL A 46 -10.12 8.64 -5.71
CA VAL A 46 -8.97 7.88 -6.24
C VAL A 46 -7.74 8.78 -6.41
N THR A 47 -7.90 9.99 -6.94
CA THR A 47 -6.81 10.96 -7.10
C THR A 47 -6.13 11.30 -5.77
N ARG A 48 -6.87 11.32 -4.65
CA ARG A 48 -6.28 11.51 -3.31
C ARG A 48 -5.47 10.31 -2.83
N VAL A 49 -5.79 9.11 -3.29
CA VAL A 49 -5.06 7.87 -2.92
C VAL A 49 -3.77 7.70 -3.73
N ILE A 50 -3.73 8.19 -4.98
CA ILE A 50 -2.54 8.14 -5.86
C ILE A 50 -1.23 8.58 -5.17
N PRO A 51 -1.14 9.74 -4.50
CA PRO A 51 0.10 10.16 -3.85
C PRO A 51 0.51 9.25 -2.68
N ILE A 52 -0.44 8.66 -1.96
CA ILE A 52 -0.17 7.68 -0.89
C ILE A 52 0.36 6.38 -1.50
N TRP A 53 -0.19 5.95 -2.62
CA TRP A 53 0.32 4.79 -3.35
C TRP A 53 1.73 5.07 -3.91
N ALA A 54 1.97 6.27 -4.44
CA ALA A 54 3.26 6.69 -4.98
C ALA A 54 4.37 6.74 -3.90
N SER A 55 4.06 7.15 -2.66
CA SER A 55 5.04 7.07 -1.56
C SER A 55 5.43 5.63 -1.22
N GLY A 56 4.56 4.66 -1.50
CA GLY A 56 4.87 3.23 -1.44
C GLY A 56 5.95 2.77 -2.42
N ILE A 57 6.27 3.54 -3.46
CA ILE A 57 7.40 3.23 -4.37
C ILE A 57 8.73 3.26 -3.62
N ILE A 58 8.86 4.08 -2.56
CA ILE A 58 10.07 4.13 -1.71
C ILE A 58 10.32 2.77 -1.02
N TYR A 59 9.29 1.93 -0.86
CA TYR A 59 9.41 0.58 -0.32
C TYR A 59 10.01 -0.43 -1.32
N HIS A 60 10.16 -0.06 -2.61
CA HIS A 60 10.64 -0.97 -3.66
C HIS A 60 12.03 -1.60 -3.41
N PRO A 61 13.02 -0.94 -2.74
CA PRO A 61 14.27 -1.59 -2.37
C PRO A 61 14.09 -2.84 -1.50
N ILE A 62 13.05 -2.90 -0.64
CA ILE A 62 12.73 -4.11 0.13
C ILE A 62 12.27 -5.25 -0.78
N VAL A 63 11.54 -4.97 -1.87
CA VAL A 63 11.12 -6.01 -2.81
C VAL A 63 12.34 -6.71 -3.41
N GLN A 64 13.46 -6.00 -3.56
CA GLN A 64 14.71 -6.56 -4.03
C GLN A 64 15.45 -7.41 -2.98
N MET A 65 15.00 -7.42 -1.71
CA MET A 65 15.57 -8.24 -0.63
C MET A 65 15.59 -9.73 -1.02
N HIS A 66 14.58 -10.20 -1.76
CA HIS A 66 14.54 -11.59 -2.24
C HIS A 66 15.75 -11.98 -3.11
N THR A 67 16.31 -11.03 -3.86
CA THR A 67 17.45 -11.27 -4.74
C THR A 67 18.77 -10.90 -4.05
N TYR A 68 18.82 -9.76 -3.37
CA TYR A 68 20.03 -9.28 -2.70
C TYR A 68 20.47 -10.21 -1.56
N VAL A 69 19.55 -10.74 -0.77
CA VAL A 69 19.90 -11.69 0.31
C VAL A 69 20.57 -12.94 -0.25
N VAL A 70 20.13 -13.42 -1.42
CA VAL A 70 20.75 -14.57 -2.08
C VAL A 70 22.15 -14.21 -2.56
N PHE A 71 22.35 -13.04 -3.18
CA PHE A 71 23.69 -12.60 -3.60
C PHE A 71 24.65 -12.38 -2.42
N GLN A 72 24.17 -11.81 -1.32
CA GLN A 72 24.95 -11.67 -0.08
C GLN A 72 25.29 -13.04 0.51
N ALA A 73 24.34 -13.97 0.53
CA ALA A 73 24.57 -15.33 1.00
C ALA A 73 25.58 -16.06 0.11
N LEU A 74 25.57 -15.86 -1.20
CA LEU A 74 26.56 -16.45 -2.11
C LEU A 74 27.99 -16.05 -1.74
N GLN A 75 28.20 -14.79 -1.34
CA GLN A 75 29.50 -14.25 -0.93
C GLN A 75 29.87 -14.56 0.54
N SER A 76 28.92 -15.02 1.35
CA SER A 76 29.16 -15.36 2.75
C SER A 76 29.61 -16.82 2.94
N ASN A 77 30.26 -17.09 4.06
CA ASN A 77 30.61 -18.46 4.42
C ASN A 77 29.36 -19.23 4.83
N ARG A 78 28.97 -20.20 4.00
CA ARG A 78 27.77 -21.05 4.18
C ARG A 78 28.08 -22.46 4.66
N HIS A 79 29.30 -22.71 5.14
CA HIS A 79 29.68 -24.03 5.66
C HIS A 79 29.10 -24.27 7.05
N PHE A 80 28.51 -25.44 7.24
CA PHE A 80 27.94 -25.81 8.52
C PHE A 80 29.00 -26.44 9.43
N GLY A 81 29.52 -25.65 10.36
CA GLY A 81 30.50 -26.11 11.37
C GLY A 81 31.80 -26.62 10.73
N LYS A 82 32.28 -27.78 11.18
CA LYS A 82 33.47 -28.46 10.63
C LYS A 82 33.15 -29.39 9.44
N SER A 83 31.90 -29.42 8.98
CA SER A 83 31.50 -30.28 7.87
C SER A 83 31.76 -29.60 6.52
N ASN A 84 32.01 -30.39 5.48
CA ASN A 84 32.08 -29.92 4.08
C ASN A 84 30.69 -29.58 3.49
N PHE A 85 29.63 -29.57 4.29
CA PHE A 85 28.29 -29.29 3.79
C PHE A 85 28.09 -27.77 3.68
N GLN A 86 27.84 -27.31 2.44
CA GLN A 86 27.54 -25.93 2.13
C GLN A 86 26.03 -25.73 1.98
N ILE A 87 25.47 -24.82 2.77
CA ILE A 87 24.06 -24.47 2.70
C ILE A 87 23.77 -23.72 1.39
N PRO A 88 22.72 -24.10 0.63
CA PRO A 88 22.32 -23.35 -0.57
C PRO A 88 21.96 -21.89 -0.24
N ALA A 89 22.47 -20.92 -0.99
CA ALA A 89 22.19 -19.51 -0.73
C ALA A 89 20.68 -19.19 -0.78
N SER A 90 19.95 -19.85 -1.68
CA SER A 90 18.50 -19.70 -1.81
C SER A 90 17.70 -20.15 -0.58
N SER A 91 18.24 -21.01 0.27
CA SER A 91 17.53 -21.46 1.48
C SER A 91 17.42 -20.37 2.56
N TYR A 92 18.14 -19.26 2.43
CA TYR A 92 18.08 -18.14 3.37
C TYR A 92 16.71 -17.45 3.39
N ILE A 93 15.87 -17.64 2.36
CA ILE A 93 14.49 -17.15 2.35
C ILE A 93 13.62 -17.75 3.47
N VAL A 94 14.02 -18.89 4.04
CA VAL A 94 13.32 -19.52 5.16
C VAL A 94 13.32 -18.62 6.40
N PHE A 95 14.37 -17.82 6.63
CA PHE A 95 14.41 -16.88 7.76
C PHE A 95 13.34 -15.80 7.64
N LEU A 96 13.07 -15.31 6.43
CA LEU A 96 12.00 -14.36 6.16
C LEU A 96 10.63 -14.99 6.47
N MET A 97 10.40 -16.21 5.99
CA MET A 97 9.16 -16.96 6.23
C MET A 97 8.89 -17.17 7.71
N ILE A 98 9.89 -17.62 8.47
CA ILE A 98 9.79 -17.82 9.91
C ILE A 98 9.52 -16.48 10.61
N THR A 99 10.23 -15.43 10.23
CA THR A 99 10.07 -14.09 10.83
C THR A 99 8.65 -13.58 10.64
N PHE A 100 8.09 -13.64 9.42
CA PHE A 100 6.70 -13.25 9.19
C PHE A 100 5.70 -14.14 9.94
N THR A 101 5.95 -15.45 9.97
CA THR A 101 5.09 -16.42 10.69
C THR A 101 5.03 -16.12 12.19
N LEU A 102 6.14 -15.69 12.79
CA LEU A 102 6.18 -15.28 14.20
C LEU A 102 5.65 -13.86 14.40
N TRP A 103 5.94 -12.94 13.46
CA TRP A 103 5.57 -11.53 13.60
C TRP A 103 4.06 -11.30 13.50
N ILE A 104 3.36 -11.98 12.60
CA ILE A 104 1.91 -11.84 12.42
C ILE A 104 1.14 -12.08 13.75
N PRO A 105 1.29 -13.22 14.44
CA PRO A 105 0.56 -13.44 15.69
C PRO A 105 1.02 -12.49 16.79
N ILE A 106 2.30 -12.12 16.86
CA ILE A 106 2.79 -11.12 17.83
C ILE A 106 2.10 -9.77 17.60
N TYR A 107 2.03 -9.33 16.35
CA TYR A 107 1.38 -8.07 15.99
C TYR A 107 -0.11 -8.12 16.35
N ASP A 108 -0.83 -9.15 15.90
CA ASP A 108 -2.29 -9.22 16.06
C ASP A 108 -2.74 -9.52 17.50
N ARG A 109 -2.00 -10.35 18.25
CA ARG A 109 -2.42 -10.79 19.60
C ARG A 109 -1.84 -9.96 20.74
N ILE A 110 -0.70 -9.31 20.54
CA ILE A 110 -0.03 -8.55 21.59
C ILE A 110 -0.10 -7.06 21.27
N LEU A 111 0.36 -6.68 20.07
CA LEU A 111 0.60 -5.29 19.71
C LEU A 111 -0.72 -4.53 19.44
N VAL A 112 -1.65 -5.12 18.68
CA VAL A 112 -2.98 -4.53 18.41
C VAL A 112 -3.77 -4.28 19.71
N PRO A 113 -4.04 -5.28 20.59
CA PRO A 113 -4.83 -5.02 21.79
C PRO A 113 -4.12 -4.09 22.79
N PHE A 114 -2.78 -4.06 22.81
CA PHE A 114 -2.04 -3.07 23.58
C PHE A 114 -2.27 -1.65 23.04
N LEU A 115 -2.15 -1.46 21.71
CA LEU A 115 -2.42 -0.19 21.06
C LEU A 115 -3.89 0.24 21.23
N GLU A 116 -4.85 -0.68 21.13
CA GLU A 116 -6.26 -0.37 21.37
C GLU A 116 -6.49 0.16 22.80
N LYS A 117 -5.83 -0.43 23.80
CA LYS A 117 -5.91 0.05 25.20
C LYS A 117 -5.31 1.43 25.38
N VAL A 118 -4.20 1.73 24.70
CA VAL A 118 -3.49 3.00 24.83
C VAL A 118 -4.19 4.11 24.04
N THR A 119 -4.50 3.85 22.77
CA THR A 119 -5.05 4.86 21.85
C THR A 119 -6.58 4.98 21.94
N ARG A 120 -7.27 4.02 22.58
CA ARG A 120 -8.75 3.92 22.67
C ARG A 120 -9.47 4.01 21.32
N LYS A 121 -8.82 3.55 20.26
CA LYS A 121 -9.37 3.50 18.89
C LYS A 121 -9.43 2.05 18.44
N GLU A 122 -10.49 1.69 17.72
CA GLU A 122 -10.62 0.38 17.07
C GLU A 122 -9.42 0.14 16.13
N GLY A 123 -8.68 -0.96 16.33
CA GLY A 123 -7.46 -1.29 15.59
C GLY A 123 -6.17 -0.63 16.09
N GLY A 124 -6.23 0.20 17.14
CA GLY A 124 -5.07 0.77 17.83
C GLY A 124 -4.36 1.92 17.10
N ILE A 125 -3.97 1.74 15.84
CA ILE A 125 -3.34 2.77 14.98
C ILE A 125 -4.06 2.86 13.63
N THR A 126 -3.99 4.02 12.98
CA THR A 126 -4.60 4.16 11.64
C THR A 126 -3.80 3.39 10.59
N ILE A 127 -4.48 2.98 9.51
CA ILE A 127 -3.84 2.30 8.37
C ILE A 127 -2.68 3.13 7.80
N LEU A 128 -2.86 4.45 7.73
CA LEU A 128 -1.84 5.37 7.22
C LEU A 128 -0.61 5.47 8.15
N GLN A 129 -0.83 5.45 9.47
CA GLN A 129 0.27 5.40 10.45
C GLN A 129 1.02 4.07 10.37
N ARG A 130 0.30 2.96 10.23
CA ARG A 130 0.91 1.63 10.06
C ARG A 130 1.78 1.57 8.80
N MET A 131 1.31 2.13 7.68
CA MET A 131 2.10 2.27 6.46
C MET A 131 3.34 3.15 6.68
N GLY A 132 3.18 4.31 7.32
CA GLY A 132 4.28 5.23 7.61
C GLY A 132 5.39 4.59 8.49
N ILE A 133 5.01 3.85 9.53
CA ILE A 133 5.97 3.12 10.38
C ILE A 133 6.73 2.06 9.57
N GLY A 134 6.04 1.33 8.69
CA GLY A 134 6.67 0.35 7.81
C GLY A 134 7.71 0.97 6.88
N ILE A 135 7.40 2.12 6.27
CA ILE A 135 8.34 2.88 5.44
C ILE A 135 9.50 3.43 6.30
N GLY A 136 9.24 3.95 7.49
CA GLY A 136 10.30 4.42 8.38
C GLY A 136 11.27 3.31 8.78
N LEU A 137 10.77 2.14 9.17
CA LEU A 137 11.59 0.97 9.49
C LEU A 137 12.39 0.48 8.28
N SER A 138 11.80 0.52 7.08
CA SER A 138 12.51 0.12 5.86
C SER A 138 13.79 0.89 5.62
N LEU A 139 13.73 2.21 5.82
CA LEU A 139 14.86 3.11 5.66
C LEU A 139 15.95 2.92 6.72
N LEU A 140 15.61 2.39 7.89
CA LEU A 140 16.59 2.09 8.94
C LEU A 140 17.31 0.76 8.70
N THR A 141 16.64 -0.19 8.05
CA THR A 141 17.16 -1.54 7.85
C THR A 141 17.96 -1.72 6.57
N MET A 142 17.72 -0.87 5.57
CA MET A 142 18.47 -0.81 4.30
C MET A 142 19.61 0.19 4.42
#